data_AF-A0A831TXF1-F1
#
_entry.id   AF-A0A831TXF1-F1
#
_cell.length_a   1.000
_cell.length_b   1.000
_cell.length_c   1.000
_cell.angle_alpha   90.00
_cell.angle_beta   90.00
_cell.angle_gamma   90.00
#
_symmetry.space_group_name_H-M   'P 1'
#
loop_
_entity.id
_entity.type
_entity.pdbx_description
1 polymer ?
#
loop_
_entity_poly.entity_id
_entity_poly.type
_entity_poly.pdbx_seq_one_letter_code
_entity_poly.pdbx_strand_id
1 'polypeptide(L)'
;MRRWAAAWAAGALFLVAIGSVRAGDVYCGSFRCFVIRASHGNRSAETRSNLAMDVLNKYLGGRTGKFDLRTRGQVVDILLNGDVVVTVTPADARAAQQRSVRALANAWRQALARAFEETKAQK
;
A
#
# COMPACT_ATOMS: atom_id res chain seq x y z
N MET A 1 67.59 -5.36 -4.73
CA MET A 1 66.92 -5.89 -3.52
C MET A 1 65.46 -5.45 -3.57
N ARG A 2 64.57 -6.29 -4.12
CA ARG A 2 63.42 -6.92 -3.43
C ARG A 2 62.82 -6.07 -2.30
N ARG A 3 61.56 -5.65 -2.47
CA ARG A 3 60.49 -5.85 -1.47
C ARG A 3 59.11 -5.59 -2.09
N TRP A 4 58.35 -6.67 -2.18
CA TRP A 4 56.95 -6.72 -2.56
C TRP A 4 56.11 -6.41 -1.31
N ALA A 5 55.00 -5.69 -1.47
CA ALA A 5 53.91 -5.68 -0.51
C ALA A 5 52.58 -5.62 -1.27
N ALA A 6 52.03 -6.80 -1.56
CA ALA A 6 50.67 -6.95 -2.04
C ALA A 6 49.73 -6.70 -0.84
N ALA A 7 48.98 -5.60 -0.89
CA ALA A 7 47.90 -5.34 0.06
C ALA A 7 46.64 -6.10 -0.40
N TRP A 8 46.15 -6.97 0.48
CA TRP A 8 44.97 -7.80 0.26
C TRP A 8 43.70 -6.95 0.24
N ALA A 9 42.98 -6.97 -0.88
CA ALA A 9 41.63 -6.43 -0.97
C ALA A 9 40.62 -7.46 -0.41
N ALA A 10 40.25 -7.31 0.86
CA ALA A 10 39.10 -8.01 1.43
C ALA A 10 37.81 -7.33 0.93
N GLY A 11 37.35 -7.73 -0.26
CA GLY A 11 36.06 -7.35 -0.79
C GLY A 11 34.94 -8.05 -0.01
N ALA A 12 34.36 -7.35 0.97
CA ALA A 12 33.13 -7.80 1.60
C ALA A 12 31.98 -7.71 0.58
N LEU A 13 31.60 -8.85 -0.01
CA LEU A 13 30.35 -8.98 -0.74
C LEU A 13 29.19 -8.75 0.23
N PHE A 14 28.61 -7.55 0.22
CA PHE A 14 27.27 -7.32 0.76
C PHE A 14 26.27 -7.98 -0.19
N LEU A 15 25.90 -9.23 0.10
CA LEU A 15 24.68 -9.82 -0.44
C LEU A 15 23.49 -9.08 0.17
N VAL A 16 23.02 -8.04 -0.52
CA VAL A 16 21.68 -7.48 -0.25
C VAL A 16 20.69 -8.57 -0.60
N ALA A 17 20.15 -9.26 0.42
CA ALA A 17 19.01 -10.14 0.25
C ALA A 17 17.85 -9.30 -0.28
N ILE A 18 17.60 -9.37 -1.59
CA ILE A 18 16.43 -8.78 -2.23
C ILE A 18 15.25 -9.67 -1.81
N GLY A 19 14.78 -9.49 -0.58
CA GLY A 19 13.54 -10.09 -0.13
C GLY A 19 12.45 -9.68 -1.10
N SER A 20 11.82 -10.64 -1.76
CA SER A 20 10.68 -10.41 -2.65
C SER A 20 9.60 -9.70 -1.85
N VAL A 21 9.47 -8.38 -2.02
CA VAL A 21 8.41 -7.60 -1.39
C VAL A 21 7.09 -8.09 -2.00
N ARG A 22 6.35 -8.91 -1.26
CA ARG A 22 5.03 -9.38 -1.69
C ARG A 22 4.08 -8.21 -1.76
N ALA A 23 3.62 -7.90 -2.96
CA ALA A 23 2.54 -6.93 -3.16
C ALA A 23 1.24 -7.47 -2.55
N GLY A 24 0.41 -6.57 -2.01
CA GLY A 24 -0.87 -6.89 -1.41
C GLY A 24 -2.01 -6.36 -2.26
N ASP A 25 -2.83 -7.25 -2.81
CA ASP A 25 -4.05 -6.86 -3.52
C ASP A 25 -5.16 -6.51 -2.53
N VAL A 26 -5.86 -5.41 -2.79
CA VAL A 26 -7.03 -4.98 -2.01
C VAL A 26 -8.28 -5.28 -2.79
N TYR A 27 -9.15 -6.09 -2.21
CA TYR A 27 -10.47 -6.42 -2.73
C TYR A 27 -11.58 -5.78 -1.90
N CYS A 28 -12.70 -5.50 -2.53
CA CYS A 28 -13.97 -5.20 -1.88
C CYS A 28 -15.01 -6.17 -2.46
N GLY A 29 -15.49 -7.10 -1.64
CA GLY A 29 -16.26 -8.25 -2.16
C GLY A 29 -15.42 -9.07 -3.14
N SER A 30 -15.95 -9.29 -4.35
CA SER A 30 -15.27 -9.98 -5.46
C SER A 30 -14.45 -9.04 -6.35
N PHE A 31 -14.53 -7.72 -6.13
CA PHE A 31 -13.92 -6.72 -7.00
C PHE A 31 -12.52 -6.33 -6.51
N ARG A 32 -11.53 -6.46 -7.39
CA ARG A 32 -10.17 -5.97 -7.13
C ARG A 32 -10.13 -4.45 -7.27
N CYS A 33 -9.74 -3.75 -6.21
CA CYS A 33 -9.70 -2.29 -6.18
C CYS A 33 -8.34 -1.75 -6.64
N PHE A 34 -7.26 -2.19 -6.00
CA PHE A 34 -5.89 -1.76 -6.31
C PHE A 34 -4.86 -2.70 -5.66
N VAL A 35 -3.58 -2.43 -5.91
CA VAL A 35 -2.44 -3.15 -5.33
C VAL A 35 -1.55 -2.22 -4.52
N ILE A 36 -1.20 -2.66 -3.32
CA ILE A 36 -0.19 -2.03 -2.46
C ILE A 36 1.14 -2.73 -2.74
N ARG A 37 2.18 -1.96 -3.08
CA ARG A 37 3.50 -2.51 -3.42
C ARG A 37 4.59 -2.14 -2.42
N ALA A 38 4.35 -1.16 -1.56
CA ALA A 38 5.33 -0.68 -0.59
C ALA A 38 4.95 -1.08 0.84
N SER A 39 5.96 -1.28 1.69
CA SER A 39 5.78 -1.37 3.14
C SER A 39 5.63 0.03 3.74
N HIS A 40 5.00 0.13 4.91
CA HIS A 40 4.91 1.38 5.66
C HIS A 40 4.89 1.12 7.17
N GLY A 41 5.72 1.87 7.92
CA GLY A 41 5.95 1.59 9.33
C GLY A 41 6.55 0.19 9.51
N ASN A 42 6.00 -0.58 10.45
CA ASN A 42 6.37 -1.98 10.68
C ASN A 42 5.51 -2.99 9.90
N ARG A 43 4.76 -2.54 8.88
CA ARG A 43 3.81 -3.38 8.13
C ARG A 43 4.26 -3.59 6.69
N SER A 44 4.22 -4.84 6.24
CA SER A 44 4.42 -5.20 4.84
C SER A 44 3.23 -4.73 3.97
N ALA A 45 3.41 -4.71 2.66
CA ALA A 45 2.32 -4.39 1.73
C ALA A 45 1.14 -5.36 1.86
N GLU A 46 1.41 -6.66 2.04
CA GLU A 46 0.40 -7.70 2.31
C GLU A 46 -0.35 -7.47 3.63
N THR A 47 0.35 -7.15 4.73
CA THR A 47 -0.32 -6.82 6.00
C THR A 47 -1.19 -5.57 5.85
N ARG A 48 -0.74 -4.58 5.07
CA ARG A 48 -1.53 -3.37 4.80
C ARG A 48 -2.78 -3.68 3.98
N SER A 49 -2.71 -4.55 2.97
CA SER A 49 -3.88 -4.92 2.17
C SER A 49 -4.90 -5.69 2.99
N ASN A 50 -4.45 -6.62 3.85
CA ASN A 50 -5.34 -7.40 4.72
C ASN A 50 -6.12 -6.48 5.67
N LEU A 51 -5.44 -5.54 6.33
CA LEU A 51 -6.11 -4.56 7.21
C LEU A 51 -7.10 -3.68 6.45
N ALA A 52 -6.79 -3.29 5.21
CA ALA A 52 -7.74 -2.55 4.38
C ALA A 52 -9.00 -3.38 4.10
N MET A 53 -8.84 -4.66 3.78
CA MET A 53 -9.95 -5.57 3.54
C MET A 53 -10.77 -5.84 4.80
N ASP A 54 -10.15 -5.94 5.98
CA ASP A 54 -10.85 -6.09 7.26
C ASP A 54 -11.79 -4.90 7.52
N VAL A 55 -11.31 -3.67 7.28
CA VAL A 55 -12.12 -2.45 7.41
C VAL A 55 -13.25 -2.44 6.37
N LEU A 56 -13.00 -2.81 5.12
CA LEU A 56 -14.05 -2.89 4.11
C LEU A 56 -15.13 -3.91 4.49
N ASN A 57 -14.72 -5.10 4.91
CA ASN A 57 -15.62 -6.20 5.30
C ASN A 57 -16.50 -5.83 6.49
N LYS A 58 -15.99 -5.05 7.45
CA LYS A 58 -16.77 -4.51 8.58
C LYS A 58 -18.00 -3.73 8.11
N TYR A 59 -17.91 -2.99 7.00
CA TYR A 59 -18.98 -2.13 6.51
C TYR A 59 -19.82 -2.73 5.38
N LEU A 60 -19.34 -3.79 4.71
CA LEU A 60 -20.06 -4.47 3.63
C LEU A 60 -21.34 -5.20 4.09
N GLY A 61 -21.59 -5.33 5.39
CA GLY A 61 -22.84 -5.87 5.95
C GLY A 61 -23.78 -4.81 6.54
N GLY A 62 -23.42 -3.52 6.47
CA GLY A 62 -24.11 -2.44 7.18
C GLY A 62 -24.58 -1.27 6.30
N ARG A 63 -24.77 -0.10 6.93
CA ARG A 63 -25.22 1.17 6.29
C ARG A 63 -24.29 1.64 5.16
N THR A 64 -24.79 2.61 4.38
CA THR A 64 -24.08 3.34 3.31
C THR A 64 -22.62 3.65 3.67
N GLY A 65 -21.70 3.37 2.74
CA GLY A 65 -20.28 3.64 2.89
C GLY A 65 -19.93 5.03 2.38
N LYS A 66 -19.33 5.86 3.23
CA LYS A 66 -18.79 7.17 2.82
C LYS A 66 -17.26 7.12 2.80
N PHE A 67 -16.70 7.34 1.61
CA PHE A 67 -15.24 7.40 1.42
C PHE A 67 -14.71 8.84 1.41
N ASP A 68 -13.87 9.16 2.40
CA ASP A 68 -13.24 10.47 2.58
C ASP A 68 -11.71 10.37 2.54
N LEU A 69 -11.04 11.52 2.38
CA LEU A 69 -9.57 11.63 2.48
C LEU A 69 -9.19 12.54 3.64
N ARG A 70 -8.13 12.16 4.37
CA ARG A 70 -7.51 13.02 5.38
C ARG A 70 -6.01 13.09 5.17
N THR A 71 -5.50 14.31 4.95
CA THR A 71 -4.06 14.55 4.82
C THR A 71 -3.41 14.59 6.20
N ARG A 72 -2.28 13.90 6.36
CA ARG A 72 -1.45 13.96 7.58
C ARG A 72 0.02 14.08 7.18
N GLY A 73 0.56 15.29 7.23
CA GLY A 73 1.92 15.56 6.76
C GLY A 73 2.08 15.17 5.28
N GLN A 74 2.99 14.24 4.99
CA GLN A 74 3.27 13.77 3.63
C GLN A 74 2.44 12.56 3.19
N VAL A 75 1.56 12.04 4.06
CA VAL A 75 0.70 10.89 3.77
C VAL A 75 -0.77 11.32 3.68
N VAL A 76 -1.58 10.48 3.04
CA VAL A 76 -3.04 10.67 2.94
C VAL A 76 -3.73 9.41 3.41
N ASP A 77 -4.55 9.51 4.44
CA ASP A 77 -5.44 8.42 4.86
C ASP A 77 -6.68 8.40 3.97
N ILE A 78 -7.05 7.22 3.46
CA ILE A 78 -8.37 6.94 2.89
C ILE A 78 -9.24 6.41 4.02
N LEU A 79 -10.38 7.03 4.23
CA LEU A 79 -11.31 6.72 5.32
C LEU A 79 -12.60 6.11 4.76
N LEU A 80 -13.16 5.13 5.44
CA LEU A 80 -14.52 4.63 5.24
C LEU A 80 -15.30 4.86 6.53
N ASN A 81 -16.32 5.71 6.48
CA ASN A 81 -17.15 6.06 7.64
C ASN A 81 -16.34 6.52 8.88
N GLY A 82 -15.18 7.16 8.64
CA GLY A 82 -14.28 7.64 9.70
C GLY A 82 -13.14 6.67 10.07
N ASP A 83 -13.21 5.41 9.67
CA ASP A 83 -12.16 4.41 9.90
C ASP A 83 -11.12 4.45 8.78
N VAL A 84 -9.84 4.35 9.13
CA VAL A 84 -8.74 4.35 8.14
C VAL A 84 -8.70 2.99 7.43
N VAL A 85 -9.03 2.99 6.13
CA VAL A 85 -8.90 1.82 5.26
C VAL A 85 -7.44 1.61 4.89
N VAL A 86 -6.77 2.66 4.39
CA VAL A 86 -5.37 2.60 4.01
C VAL A 86 -4.73 3.99 4.10
N THR A 87 -3.51 4.05 4.62
CA THR A 87 -2.65 5.25 4.53
C THR A 87 -1.82 5.16 3.26
N VAL A 88 -1.95 6.14 2.37
CA VAL A 88 -1.20 6.27 1.11
C VAL A 88 0.06 7.09 1.36
N THR A 89 1.20 6.56 0.92
CA THR A 89 2.53 7.12 1.21
C THR A 89 3.25 7.57 -0.06
N PRO A 90 4.33 8.37 0.06
CA PRO A 90 5.22 8.66 -1.06
C PRO A 90 5.84 7.40 -1.69
N ALA A 91 6.07 6.34 -0.91
CA ALA A 91 6.57 5.08 -1.44
C ALA A 91 5.53 4.39 -2.33
N ASP A 92 4.25 4.41 -1.94
CA ASP A 92 3.16 3.90 -2.78
C ASP A 92 3.03 4.69 -4.09
N ALA A 93 3.07 6.03 -4.00
CA ALA A 93 3.01 6.89 -5.18
C ALA A 93 4.14 6.60 -6.18
N ARG A 94 5.38 6.43 -5.69
CA ARG A 94 6.52 6.04 -6.51
C ARG A 94 6.34 4.65 -7.11
N ALA A 95 5.94 3.67 -6.31
CA ALA A 95 5.74 2.28 -6.77
C ALA A 95 4.60 2.15 -7.80
N ALA A 96 3.60 3.02 -7.72
CA ALA A 96 2.48 3.10 -8.67
C ALA A 96 2.71 4.13 -9.80
N GLN A 97 3.90 4.73 -9.87
CA GLN A 97 4.28 5.76 -10.85
C GLN A 97 3.28 6.93 -10.94
N GLN A 98 2.68 7.29 -9.80
CA GLN A 98 1.75 8.41 -9.70
C GLN A 98 2.46 9.72 -9.42
N ARG A 99 1.91 10.81 -9.99
CA ARG A 99 2.48 12.17 -9.88
C ARG A 99 2.55 12.68 -8.44
N SER A 100 1.64 12.25 -7.57
CA SER A 100 1.63 12.63 -6.16
C SER A 100 0.86 11.63 -5.30
N VAL A 101 1.13 11.66 -3.98
CA VAL A 101 0.38 10.88 -2.98
C VAL A 101 -1.11 11.17 -3.05
N ARG A 102 -1.49 12.45 -3.23
CA ARG A 102 -2.89 12.85 -3.32
C ARG A 102 -3.57 12.34 -4.59
N ALA A 103 -2.86 12.30 -5.72
CA ALA A 103 -3.37 11.74 -6.97
C ALA A 103 -3.63 10.23 -6.81
N LEU A 104 -2.67 9.49 -6.24
CA LEU A 104 -2.85 8.06 -5.95
C LEU A 104 -4.00 7.82 -4.97
N ALA A 105 -4.08 8.59 -3.88
CA ALA A 105 -5.14 8.46 -2.88
C ALA A 105 -6.53 8.72 -3.47
N ASN A 106 -6.67 9.72 -4.35
CA ASN A 106 -7.92 9.96 -5.07
C ASN A 106 -8.32 8.78 -5.96
N ALA A 107 -7.37 8.23 -6.73
CA ALA A 107 -7.62 7.10 -7.60
C ALA A 107 -8.05 5.85 -6.82
N TRP A 108 -7.33 5.53 -5.74
CA TRP A 108 -7.68 4.40 -4.86
C TRP A 108 -9.03 4.60 -4.17
N ARG A 109 -9.34 5.82 -3.69
CA ARG A 109 -10.64 6.14 -3.11
C ARG A 109 -11.78 5.93 -4.11
N GLN A 110 -11.61 6.37 -5.36
CA GLN A 110 -12.61 6.17 -6.41
C GLN A 110 -12.80 4.69 -6.73
N ALA A 111 -11.71 3.92 -6.84
CA ALA A 111 -11.77 2.47 -7.05
C ALA A 111 -12.51 1.76 -5.90
N LEU A 112 -12.25 2.13 -4.64
CA LEU A 112 -12.95 1.61 -3.48
C LEU A 112 -14.44 1.96 -3.48
N ALA A 113 -14.77 3.23 -3.71
CA ALA A 113 -16.16 3.68 -3.74
C ALA A 113 -16.96 2.92 -4.81
N ARG A 114 -16.38 2.76 -6.01
CA ARG A 114 -16.99 1.99 -7.09
C ARG A 114 -17.19 0.52 -6.70
N ALA A 115 -16.14 -0.14 -6.23
CA ALA A 115 -16.19 -1.55 -5.86
C ALA A 115 -17.16 -1.81 -4.69
N PHE A 116 -17.27 -0.87 -3.74
CA PHE A 116 -18.18 -0.97 -2.61
C PHE A 116 -19.65 -0.91 -3.05
N GLU A 117 -19.99 0.03 -3.94
CA GLU A 117 -21.35 0.11 -4.52
C GLU A 117 -21.67 -1.10 -5.39
N GLU A 118 -20.73 -1.55 -6.24
CA GLU A 118 -20.90 -2.76 -7.05
C GLU A 118 -21.09 -4.02 -6.19
N THR A 119 -20.33 -4.17 -5.10
CA THR A 119 -20.49 -5.28 -4.16
C THR A 119 -21.85 -5.25 -3.48
N LYS A 120 -22.33 -4.07 -3.09
CA LYS A 120 -23.65 -3.93 -2.47
C LYS A 120 -24.78 -4.26 -3.44
N ALA A 121 -24.64 -3.93 -4.72
CA ALA A 121 -25.65 -4.25 -5.73
C ALA A 121 -25.77 -5.77 -6.00
N GLN A 122 -24.79 -6.57 -5.60
CA GLN A 122 -24.81 -8.04 -5.72
C GLN A 122 -25.44 -8.75 -4.51
N LYS A 123 -25.75 -8.03 -3.43
CA LYS A 123 -26.36 -8.58 -2.21
C LYS A 123 -27.84 -8.27 -2.16
#